data_AF-A0A8K0CQ51-F1
#
_entry.id   AF-A0A8K0CQ51-F1
#
_cell.length_a   1.000
_cell.length_b   1.000
_cell.length_c   1.000
_cell.angle_alpha   90.00
_cell.angle_beta   90.00
_cell.angle_gamma   90.00
#
_symmetry.space_group_name_H-M   'P 1'
#
loop_
_entity.id
_entity.type
_entity.pdbx_description
1 polymer ?
#
loop_
_entity_poly.entity_id
_entity_poly.type
_entity_poly.pdbx_seq_one_letter_code
_entity_poly.pdbx_strand_id
1 'polypeptide(L)'
;MDYWLLLMLMFSTCGAQDLNLTFFQNDYDVKMDILEVPLYNKSHFKYFEAGLVWYNRTQRAINAKWEYLYDPRNNMFIEVQLYKMMSNEYRFFPVTFRANACAEYKKNSFGIKDTFTRYSNLDICDLRKGIPYTINKMIPEFSRFPPHIPVGSYKLVIRFLFHTEFQVQ
;
A
#
# COMPACT_ATOMS: atom_id res chain seq x y z
N MET A 1 -6.37 20.69 30.71
CA MET A 1 -7.10 19.75 29.84
C MET A 1 -6.07 18.91 29.13
N ASP A 2 -6.11 17.62 29.43
CA ASP A 2 -4.97 16.73 29.53
C ASP A 2 -4.63 16.00 28.23
N TYR A 3 -3.41 16.21 27.71
CA TYR A 3 -2.81 15.43 26.62
C TYR A 3 -1.90 14.29 27.12
N TRP A 4 -1.98 13.94 28.41
CA TRP A 4 -1.10 12.96 29.05
C TRP A 4 -1.60 11.51 29.02
N LEU A 5 -2.89 11.28 28.72
CA LEU A 5 -3.49 9.93 28.69
C LEU A 5 -3.20 9.13 27.41
N LEU A 6 -2.86 9.79 26.30
CA LEU A 6 -2.54 9.12 25.03
C LEU A 6 -1.07 8.68 24.91
N LEU A 7 -0.15 9.30 25.66
CA LEU A 7 1.24 8.88 25.70
C LEU A 7 1.48 7.71 26.68
N MET A 8 0.69 7.60 27.75
CA MET A 8 0.81 6.50 28.72
C MET A 8 0.37 5.14 28.16
N LEU A 9 -0.48 5.10 27.13
CA LEU A 9 -0.87 3.86 26.44
C LEU A 9 0.14 3.40 25.37
N MET A 10 1.14 4.22 25.04
CA MET A 10 2.17 3.89 24.04
C MET A 10 3.50 3.44 24.67
N PHE A 11 3.65 3.50 26.00
CA PHE A 11 4.89 3.15 26.71
C PHE A 11 4.78 1.97 27.69
N SER A 12 3.66 1.24 27.73
CA SER A 12 3.54 0.00 28.52
C SER A 12 3.88 -1.29 27.75
N THR A 13 4.39 -1.21 26.52
CA THR A 13 4.87 -2.38 25.76
C THR A 13 6.40 -2.47 25.66
N CYS A 14 7.12 -1.55 26.30
CA CYS A 14 8.57 -1.63 26.44
C CYS A 14 8.95 -2.56 27.61
N GLY A 15 8.75 -3.87 27.43
CA GLY A 15 9.07 -4.87 28.46
C GLY A 15 8.67 -6.31 28.15
N ALA A 16 8.38 -6.65 26.89
CA ALA A 16 7.94 -7.98 26.51
C ALA A 16 8.76 -8.52 25.34
N GLN A 17 10.01 -8.92 25.61
CA GLN A 17 10.83 -9.65 24.64
C GLN A 17 10.50 -11.15 24.55
N ASP A 18 9.50 -11.65 25.29
CA ASP A 18 9.03 -13.05 25.19
C ASP A 18 7.51 -13.16 25.41
N LEU A 19 6.72 -12.24 24.87
CA LEU A 19 5.29 -12.49 24.68
C LEU A 19 5.05 -12.84 23.22
N ASN A 20 4.92 -14.15 23.01
CA ASN A 20 4.20 -14.76 21.91
C ASN A 20 2.72 -14.30 21.99
N LEU A 21 2.49 -12.98 21.86
CA LEU A 21 1.19 -12.39 21.65
C LEU A 21 0.80 -12.84 20.25
N THR A 22 0.19 -14.01 20.19
CA THR A 22 -0.82 -14.30 19.19
C THR A 22 -1.90 -13.23 19.37
N PHE A 23 -1.66 -12.06 18.80
CA PHE A 23 -2.69 -11.08 18.59
C PHE A 23 -3.80 -11.82 17.84
N PHE A 24 -5.00 -11.84 18.42
CA PHE A 24 -6.20 -12.23 17.68
C PHE A 24 -6.35 -11.20 16.57
N GLN A 25 -5.68 -11.46 15.46
CA GLN A 25 -5.90 -10.73 14.24
C GLN A 25 -7.35 -11.01 13.91
N ASN A 26 -8.20 -9.99 13.98
CA ASN A 26 -9.53 -10.12 13.43
C ASN A 26 -9.33 -10.54 11.97
N ASP A 27 -9.86 -11.70 11.59
CA ASP A 27 -9.84 -12.14 10.21
C ASP A 27 -10.65 -11.11 9.41
N TYR A 28 -9.93 -10.21 8.73
CA TYR A 28 -10.54 -9.22 7.87
C TYR A 28 -11.01 -9.91 6.59
N ASP A 29 -12.34 -9.98 6.38
CA ASP A 29 -12.90 -10.26 5.04
C ASP A 29 -12.88 -8.97 4.22
N VAL A 30 -11.74 -8.72 3.56
CA VAL A 30 -11.56 -7.51 2.74
C VAL A 30 -12.08 -7.75 1.33
N LYS A 31 -13.01 -6.88 0.91
CA LYS A 31 -13.57 -6.85 -0.45
C LYS A 31 -13.09 -5.60 -1.18
N MET A 32 -12.55 -5.80 -2.37
CA MET A 32 -12.13 -4.71 -3.25
C MET A 32 -13.25 -4.39 -4.24
N ASP A 33 -13.78 -3.16 -4.16
CA ASP A 33 -14.87 -2.73 -5.05
C ASP A 33 -14.34 -2.03 -6.30
N ILE A 34 -13.57 -0.96 -6.13
CA ILE A 34 -13.12 -0.09 -7.22
C ILE A 34 -11.62 0.15 -7.09
N LEU A 35 -10.92 0.08 -8.23
CA LEU A 35 -9.54 0.52 -8.38
C LEU A 35 -9.49 1.46 -9.59
N GLU A 36 -9.02 2.69 -9.36
CA GLU A 36 -8.92 3.71 -10.39
C GLU A 36 -7.52 4.32 -10.39
N VAL A 37 -7.05 4.68 -11.58
CA VAL A 37 -5.84 5.47 -11.79
C VAL A 37 -6.26 6.81 -12.37
N PRO A 38 -6.71 7.76 -11.53
CA PRO A 38 -7.31 9.00 -12.03
C PRO A 38 -6.29 9.91 -12.72
N LEU A 39 -5.01 9.82 -12.32
CA LEU A 39 -3.95 10.67 -12.84
C LEU A 39 -2.61 9.93 -12.75
N TYR A 40 -1.80 10.05 -13.79
CA TYR A 40 -0.37 9.71 -13.74
C TYR A 40 0.42 10.69 -14.60
N ASN A 41 1.69 10.88 -14.27
CA ASN A 41 2.57 11.76 -15.02
C ASN A 41 3.04 11.08 -16.33
N LYS A 42 2.62 11.63 -17.48
CA LYS A 42 2.99 11.11 -18.81
C LYS A 42 4.48 11.29 -19.15
N SER A 43 5.22 12.14 -18.43
CA SER A 43 6.68 12.18 -18.57
C SER A 43 7.38 11.01 -17.87
N HIS A 44 6.72 10.39 -16.90
CA HIS A 44 7.26 9.31 -16.08
C HIS A 44 6.92 7.93 -16.65
N PHE A 45 5.71 7.79 -17.21
CA PHE A 45 5.18 6.53 -17.71
C PHE A 45 4.78 6.64 -19.17
N LYS A 46 5.12 5.62 -19.97
CA LYS A 46 4.62 5.47 -21.34
C LYS A 46 3.14 5.09 -21.33
N TYR A 47 2.79 4.18 -20.44
CA TYR A 47 1.44 3.83 -20.06
C TYR A 47 1.43 3.40 -18.59
N PHE A 48 0.31 3.62 -17.93
CA PHE A 48 0.00 3.07 -16.62
C PHE A 48 -1.47 2.66 -16.63
N GLU A 49 -1.72 1.38 -16.49
CA GLU A 49 -3.07 0.82 -16.45
C GLU A 49 -3.17 -0.06 -15.22
N ALA A 50 -4.22 0.11 -14.43
CA ALA A 50 -4.54 -0.77 -13.32
C ALA A 50 -6.06 -0.93 -13.22
N GLY A 51 -6.49 -2.11 -12.82
CA GLY A 51 -7.91 -2.41 -12.63
C GLY A 51 -8.11 -3.66 -11.78
N LEU A 52 -9.37 -3.87 -11.41
CA LEU A 52 -9.80 -5.09 -10.74
C LEU A 52 -10.33 -6.07 -11.78
N VAL A 53 -9.96 -7.34 -11.63
CA VAL A 53 -10.47 -8.46 -12.42
C VAL A 53 -11.08 -9.50 -11.50
N TRP A 54 -12.09 -10.22 -11.98
CA TRP A 54 -12.63 -11.35 -11.24
C TRP A 54 -11.62 -12.49 -11.19
N TYR A 55 -11.28 -12.92 -9.98
CA TYR A 55 -10.45 -14.11 -9.75
C TYR A 55 -11.32 -15.35 -9.55
N ASN A 56 -12.36 -15.21 -8.74
CA ASN A 56 -13.42 -16.19 -8.55
C ASN A 56 -14.77 -15.46 -8.36
N ARG A 57 -15.85 -16.17 -7.99
CA ARG A 57 -17.20 -15.58 -7.84
C ARG A 57 -17.30 -14.51 -6.74
N THR A 58 -16.43 -14.55 -5.74
CA THR A 58 -16.52 -13.72 -4.53
C THR A 58 -15.34 -12.77 -4.36
N GLN A 59 -14.27 -12.95 -5.12
CA GLN A 59 -13.00 -12.27 -4.94
C GLN A 59 -12.53 -11.65 -6.25
N ARG A 60 -12.15 -10.38 -6.15
CA ARG A 60 -11.45 -9.64 -7.19
C ARG A 60 -9.95 -9.69 -6.92
N ALA A 61 -9.18 -9.59 -7.99
CA ALA A 61 -7.74 -9.48 -7.96
C ALA A 61 -7.30 -8.24 -8.75
N ILE A 62 -6.11 -7.76 -8.43
CA ILE A 62 -5.52 -6.58 -9.06
C ILE A 62 -4.75 -7.03 -10.30
N ASN A 63 -5.04 -6.38 -11.42
CA ASN A 63 -4.21 -6.38 -12.61
C ASN A 63 -3.63 -4.99 -12.80
N ALA A 64 -2.34 -4.90 -13.10
CA ALA A 64 -1.73 -3.65 -13.48
C ALA A 64 -0.61 -3.88 -14.49
N LYS A 65 -0.37 -2.89 -15.35
CA LYS A 65 0.78 -2.86 -16.24
C LYS A 65 1.25 -1.43 -16.43
N TRP A 66 2.56 -1.24 -16.47
CA TRP A 66 3.16 0.06 -16.73
C TRP A 66 4.56 -0.09 -17.31
N GLU A 67 5.04 0.98 -17.95
CA GLU A 67 6.41 1.06 -18.48
C GLU A 67 6.96 2.45 -18.16
N TYR A 68 8.15 2.52 -17.55
CA TYR A 68 8.81 3.78 -17.21
C TYR A 68 9.54 4.37 -18.41
N LEU A 69 9.48 5.70 -18.55
CA LEU A 69 10.22 6.47 -19.57
C LEU A 69 11.61 6.92 -19.10
N TYR A 70 11.93 6.73 -17.82
CA TYR A 70 13.20 7.03 -17.17
C TYR A 70 13.56 5.92 -16.17
N ASP A 71 14.78 5.95 -15.61
CA ASP A 71 15.19 5.02 -14.56
C ASP A 71 14.88 5.63 -13.19
N PRO A 72 13.78 5.24 -12.51
CA PRO A 72 13.41 5.84 -11.23
C PRO A 72 14.41 5.55 -10.11
N ARG A 73 15.21 4.47 -10.23
CA ARG A 73 16.19 4.00 -9.23
C ARG A 73 15.54 3.88 -7.82
N ASN A 74 16.31 3.60 -6.77
CA ASN A 74 15.84 3.34 -5.39
C ASN A 74 15.12 4.53 -4.68
N ASN A 75 14.64 5.51 -5.44
CA ASN A 75 14.17 6.81 -4.98
C ASN A 75 12.65 6.97 -5.09
N MET A 76 11.92 5.85 -5.00
CA MET A 76 10.45 5.84 -4.98
C MET A 76 9.96 5.81 -3.53
N PHE A 77 9.13 6.79 -3.18
CA PHE A 77 8.37 6.81 -1.95
C PHE A 77 6.91 6.46 -2.23
N ILE A 78 6.32 5.67 -1.35
CA ILE A 78 4.89 5.38 -1.37
C ILE A 78 4.26 6.16 -0.24
N GLU A 79 3.24 6.95 -0.56
CA GLU A 79 2.36 7.58 0.40
C GLU A 79 0.97 6.94 0.29
N VAL A 80 0.44 6.49 1.42
CA VAL A 80 -0.89 5.92 1.55
C VAL A 80 -1.70 6.81 2.47
N GLN A 81 -2.81 7.32 1.97
CA GLN A 81 -3.76 8.12 2.73
C GLN A 81 -5.09 7.37 2.81
N LEU A 82 -5.59 7.18 4.04
CA LEU A 82 -6.81 6.42 4.30
C LEU A 82 -8.00 7.38 4.50
N TYR A 83 -9.13 7.05 3.90
CA TYR A 83 -10.41 7.72 4.11
C TYR A 83 -11.44 6.68 4.53
N LYS A 84 -12.28 7.03 5.50
CA LYS A 84 -13.35 6.15 6.00
C LYS A 84 -14.71 6.72 5.60
N MET A 85 -15.59 5.85 5.12
CA MET A 85 -16.99 6.21 4.87
C MET A 85 -17.70 6.49 6.19
N MET A 86 -18.25 7.71 6.33
CA MET A 86 -19.04 8.15 7.48
C MET A 86 -20.18 9.03 6.96
N SER A 87 -21.42 8.71 7.32
CA SER A 87 -22.60 9.49 6.92
C SER A 87 -22.69 9.77 5.41
N ASN A 88 -22.49 8.73 4.58
CA ASN A 88 -22.50 8.77 3.11
C ASN A 88 -21.38 9.59 2.43
N GLU A 89 -20.33 9.96 3.16
CA GLU A 89 -19.15 10.60 2.58
C GLU A 89 -17.84 10.00 3.08
N TYR A 90 -16.82 10.01 2.23
CA TYR A 90 -15.47 9.62 2.63
C TYR A 90 -14.77 10.77 3.34
N ARG A 91 -14.57 10.62 4.65
CA ARG A 91 -13.83 11.60 5.45
C ARG A 91 -12.40 11.12 5.68
N PHE A 92 -11.48 12.07 5.79
CA PHE A 92 -10.09 11.78 6.12
C PHE A 92 -10.01 10.97 7.41
N PHE A 93 -9.34 9.83 7.35
CA PHE A 93 -9.00 9.04 8.53
C PHE A 93 -7.56 9.40 8.90
N PRO A 94 -7.24 9.66 10.19
CA PRO A 94 -5.96 10.24 10.62
C PRO A 94 -4.79 9.23 10.58
N VAL A 95 -4.70 8.45 9.51
CA VAL A 95 -3.61 7.52 9.21
C VAL A 95 -3.08 7.88 7.83
N THR A 96 -1.88 8.46 7.82
CA THR A 96 -1.09 8.67 6.61
C THR A 96 0.23 7.94 6.79
N PHE A 97 0.52 7.02 5.88
CA PHE A 97 1.75 6.25 5.88
C PHE A 97 2.61 6.71 4.73
N ARG A 98 3.88 7.06 4.99
CA ARG A 98 4.86 7.37 3.96
C ARG A 98 6.12 6.57 4.22
N ALA A 99 6.58 5.84 3.21
CA ALA A 99 7.79 5.03 3.32
C ALA A 99 8.54 4.93 1.99
N ASN A 100 9.84 4.61 2.07
CA ASN A 100 10.62 4.28 0.89
C ASN A 100 10.22 2.89 0.39
N ALA A 101 9.79 2.79 -0.87
CA ALA A 101 9.23 1.57 -1.43
C ALA A 101 10.24 0.41 -1.43
N CYS A 102 11.49 0.69 -1.79
CA CYS A 102 12.54 -0.33 -1.82
C CYS A 102 12.92 -0.80 -0.41
N ALA A 103 12.94 0.10 0.57
CA ALA A 103 13.20 -0.26 1.97
C ALA A 103 12.12 -1.21 2.51
N GLU A 104 10.84 -0.91 2.29
CA GLU A 104 9.73 -1.76 2.73
C GLU A 104 9.66 -3.08 1.96
N TYR A 105 9.99 -3.06 0.66
CA TYR A 105 10.14 -4.27 -0.14
C TYR A 105 11.25 -5.18 0.38
N LYS A 106 12.42 -4.64 0.71
CA LYS A 106 13.54 -5.42 1.28
C LYS A 106 13.21 -6.00 2.65
N LYS A 107 12.51 -5.26 3.50
CA LYS A 107 12.02 -5.72 4.80
C LYS A 107 10.89 -6.75 4.69
N ASN A 108 10.29 -6.91 3.50
CA ASN A 108 9.08 -7.70 3.29
C ASN A 108 7.94 -7.28 4.25
N SER A 109 7.81 -5.97 4.48
CA SER A 109 6.78 -5.45 5.37
C SER A 109 5.40 -5.91 4.90
N PHE A 110 4.61 -6.49 5.80
CA PHE A 110 3.26 -7.01 5.50
C PHE A 110 3.22 -8.02 4.33
N GLY A 111 4.32 -8.72 4.02
CA GLY A 111 4.37 -9.67 2.91
C GLY A 111 4.42 -9.05 1.51
N ILE A 112 4.78 -7.76 1.41
CA ILE A 112 4.88 -7.05 0.13
C ILE A 112 5.81 -7.79 -0.84
N LYS A 113 7.02 -8.18 -0.40
CA LYS A 113 7.99 -8.86 -1.27
C LYS A 113 7.45 -10.19 -1.80
N ASP A 114 6.87 -10.99 -0.91
CA ASP A 114 6.31 -12.30 -1.25
C ASP A 114 5.17 -12.16 -2.26
N THR A 115 4.31 -11.18 -2.04
CA THR A 115 3.17 -10.88 -2.91
C THR A 115 3.63 -10.46 -4.30
N PHE A 116 4.52 -9.47 -4.39
CA PHE A 116 5.00 -8.98 -5.69
C PHE A 116 5.81 -10.04 -6.42
N THR A 117 6.67 -10.81 -5.74
CA THR A 117 7.45 -11.89 -6.38
C THR A 117 6.53 -12.99 -6.96
N ARG A 118 5.38 -13.24 -6.34
CA ARG A 118 4.42 -14.25 -6.81
C ARG A 118 3.58 -13.79 -8.00
N TYR A 119 3.17 -12.52 -8.02
CA TYR A 119 2.16 -12.01 -8.95
C TYR A 119 2.71 -11.03 -9.99
N SER A 120 4.00 -10.68 -9.94
CA SER A 120 4.58 -9.66 -10.81
C SER A 120 5.99 -10.03 -11.26
N ASN A 121 6.43 -9.43 -12.36
CA ASN A 121 7.83 -9.41 -12.80
C ASN A 121 8.60 -8.20 -12.23
N LEU A 122 8.12 -7.63 -11.12
CA LEU A 122 8.62 -6.39 -10.54
C LEU A 122 9.67 -6.69 -9.47
N ASP A 123 10.86 -6.09 -9.62
CA ASP A 123 11.75 -5.82 -8.49
C ASP A 123 11.66 -4.33 -8.16
N ILE A 124 11.03 -4.00 -7.02
CA ILE A 124 10.80 -2.61 -6.59
C ILE A 124 12.12 -1.83 -6.42
N CYS A 125 13.24 -2.53 -6.18
CA CYS A 125 14.56 -1.92 -6.01
C CYS A 125 15.39 -1.83 -7.30
N ASP A 126 14.99 -2.52 -8.38
CA ASP A 126 15.70 -2.51 -9.68
C ASP A 126 14.73 -2.17 -10.82
N LEU A 127 14.11 -1.00 -10.69
CA LEU A 127 13.22 -0.44 -11.70
C LEU A 127 14.03 0.26 -12.79
N ARG A 128 13.81 -0.15 -14.04
CA ARG A 128 14.54 0.30 -15.22
C ARG A 128 13.58 0.81 -16.29
N LYS A 129 14.07 1.78 -17.05
CA LYS A 129 13.41 2.36 -18.21
C LYS A 129 13.14 1.30 -19.28
N GLY A 130 11.99 1.42 -19.96
CA GLY A 130 11.66 0.64 -21.14
C GLY A 130 11.34 -0.83 -20.88
N ILE A 131 11.36 -1.26 -19.62
CA ILE A 131 10.90 -2.59 -19.22
C ILE A 131 9.39 -2.53 -18.94
N PRO A 132 8.58 -3.40 -19.57
CA PRO A 132 7.17 -3.52 -19.24
C PRO A 132 7.01 -4.31 -17.93
N TYR A 133 6.47 -3.64 -16.91
CA TYR A 133 6.14 -4.24 -15.62
C TYR A 133 4.67 -4.62 -15.59
N THR A 134 4.38 -5.77 -14.98
CA THR A 134 3.03 -6.33 -14.91
C THR A 134 2.76 -6.92 -13.53
N ILE A 135 1.53 -6.73 -13.04
CA ILE A 135 0.94 -7.42 -11.92
C ILE A 135 -0.24 -8.22 -12.49
N ASN A 136 -0.24 -9.53 -12.27
CA ASN A 136 -1.23 -10.45 -12.82
C ASN A 136 -1.99 -11.14 -11.69
N LYS A 137 -3.28 -10.81 -11.58
CA LYS A 137 -4.25 -11.41 -10.65
C LYS A 137 -3.73 -11.44 -9.21
N MET A 138 -3.16 -10.31 -8.76
CA MET A 138 -2.67 -10.18 -7.39
C MET A 138 -3.82 -10.10 -6.39
N ILE A 139 -3.76 -10.95 -5.38
CA ILE A 139 -4.68 -10.94 -4.24
C ILE A 139 -3.85 -10.52 -3.03
N PRO A 140 -4.17 -9.38 -2.38
CA PRO A 140 -3.46 -8.99 -1.18
C PRO A 140 -3.64 -10.02 -0.05
N GLU A 141 -2.58 -10.29 0.70
CA GLU A 141 -2.62 -11.19 1.85
C GLU A 141 -3.18 -10.44 3.06
N PHE A 142 -4.51 -10.51 3.25
CA PHE A 142 -5.20 -9.75 4.30
C PHE A 142 -4.84 -10.18 5.73
N SER A 143 -4.34 -11.39 5.91
CA SER A 143 -3.78 -11.89 7.18
C SER A 143 -2.47 -11.20 7.58
N ARG A 144 -1.95 -10.27 6.79
CA ARG A 144 -0.81 -9.44 7.18
C ARG A 144 -1.18 -7.97 7.34
N PHE A 145 -2.46 -7.63 7.29
CA PHE A 145 -2.88 -6.24 7.49
C PHE A 145 -2.70 -5.82 8.96
N PRO A 146 -2.40 -4.53 9.20
CA PRO A 146 -2.29 -4.00 10.55
C PRO A 146 -3.54 -4.33 11.37
N PRO A 147 -3.38 -4.79 12.63
CA PRO A 147 -4.52 -5.05 13.50
C PRO A 147 -5.22 -3.74 13.88
N HIS A 148 -6.46 -3.86 14.36
CA HIS A 148 -7.27 -2.76 14.91
C HIS A 148 -7.74 -1.68 13.90
N ILE A 149 -7.68 -1.95 12.61
CA ILE A 149 -8.47 -1.17 11.64
C ILE A 149 -9.95 -1.46 11.90
N PRO A 150 -10.79 -0.45 12.20
CA PRO A 150 -12.21 -0.67 12.47
C PRO A 150 -12.94 -1.22 11.24
N VAL A 151 -14.02 -1.98 11.44
CA VAL A 151 -14.86 -2.43 10.32
C VAL A 151 -15.49 -1.21 9.61
N GLY A 152 -15.58 -1.28 8.29
CA GLY A 152 -16.25 -0.28 7.45
C GLY A 152 -15.74 -0.24 6.02
N SER A 153 -16.27 0.70 5.24
CA SER A 153 -15.82 0.97 3.88
C SER A 153 -14.73 2.03 3.89
N TYR A 154 -13.64 1.74 3.18
CA TYR A 154 -12.47 2.61 3.11
C TYR A 154 -12.13 2.96 1.67
N LYS A 155 -11.62 4.18 1.49
CA LYS A 155 -10.96 4.61 0.27
C LYS A 155 -9.48 4.79 0.57
N LEU A 156 -8.65 4.05 -0.15
CA LEU A 156 -7.20 4.16 -0.11
C LEU A 156 -6.74 5.05 -1.25
N VAL A 157 -6.01 6.11 -0.94
CA VAL A 157 -5.32 6.93 -1.95
C VAL A 157 -3.83 6.61 -1.84
N ILE A 158 -3.29 5.99 -2.89
CA ILE A 158 -1.88 5.62 -2.96
C ILE A 158 -1.20 6.57 -3.95
N ARG A 159 -0.11 7.22 -3.52
CA ARG A 159 0.71 8.09 -4.35
C ARG A 159 2.12 7.51 -4.43
N PHE A 160 2.63 7.39 -5.65
CA PHE A 160 4.03 7.06 -5.90
C PHE A 160 4.77 8.36 -6.18
N LEU A 161 5.67 8.73 -5.28
CA LEU A 161 6.44 9.95 -5.33
C LEU A 161 7.87 9.61 -5.75
N PHE A 162 8.38 10.26 -6.79
CA PHE A 162 9.73 10.03 -7.29
C PHE A 162 10.61 11.24 -6.95
N HIS A 163 11.83 11.01 -6.48
CA HIS A 163 12.67 12.10 -5.97
C HIS A 163 13.00 13.21 -6.97
N THR A 164 12.82 12.98 -8.28
CA THR A 164 12.89 14.04 -9.31
C THR A 164 11.87 15.16 -9.10
N GLU A 165 10.82 14.94 -8.31
CA GLU A 165 9.80 15.93 -7.94
C GLU A 165 10.21 16.80 -6.73
N PHE A 166 11.38 16.56 -6.11
CA PHE A 166 11.92 17.39 -5.02
C PHE A 166 12.94 18.44 -5.46
N GLN A 167 13.16 18.59 -6.78
CA GLN A 167 14.04 19.61 -7.33
C GLN A 167 13.32 20.57 -8.29
N VAL A 168 12.16 21.11 -7.93
CA VAL A 168 11.70 22.39 -8.50
C VAL A 168 10.87 23.16 -7.46
N GLN A 169 11.41 24.35 -7.13
CA GLN A 169 10.89 25.49 -6.35
C GLN A 169 11.00 25.41 -4.82
#